data_AF-A0A066WT79-F1
#
_entry.id   AF-A0A066WT79-F1
#
_cell.length_a   1.000
_cell.length_b   1.000
_cell.length_c   1.000
_cell.angle_alpha   90.00
_cell.angle_beta   90.00
_cell.angle_gamma   90.00
#
_symmetry.space_group_name_H-M   'P 1'
#
loop_
_entity.id
_entity.type
_entity.pdbx_description
1 polymer ?
#
loop_
_entity_poly.entity_id
_entity_poly.type
_entity_poly.pdbx_seq_one_letter_code
_entity_poly.pdbx_strand_id
1 'polypeptide(L)'
;MKFLKGCLITLMIFIGICFIGYFLFKNSVVNNLESLNSNVKRSWTNYTENLKERNAELSKQNFKNDSLKFYWNKAKSITLSECSKELEFNEYKINQFVMSDSLNSTLNEKINLSLDNYNQDVREYNTYRVRFPNSIIARKTDFPKDFNYFDYRYGVDNESKMIRKKKVENWIINGGNYPE
;
A
#
# COMPACT_ATOMS: atom_id res chain seq x y z
N MET A 1 -0.76 48.16 37.02
CA MET A 1 -0.89 48.20 35.54
C MET A 1 0.39 47.86 34.77
N LYS A 2 1.60 48.32 35.15
CA LYS A 2 2.85 48.01 34.39
C LYS A 2 3.20 46.50 34.35
N PHE A 3 3.01 45.79 35.47
CA PHE A 3 3.22 44.33 35.57
C PHE A 3 2.28 43.53 34.65
N LEU A 4 1.00 43.92 34.58
CA LEU A 4 0.01 43.29 33.68
C LEU A 4 0.35 43.51 32.20
N LYS A 5 0.85 44.70 31.84
CA LYS A 5 1.29 45.00 30.47
C LYS A 5 2.53 44.19 30.07
N GLY A 6 3.50 44.02 30.99
CA GLY A 6 4.68 43.18 30.76
C GLY A 6 4.32 41.71 30.56
N CYS A 7 3.44 41.16 31.42
CA CYS A 7 2.95 39.78 31.31
C CYS A 7 2.20 39.52 29.99
N LEU A 8 1.40 40.49 29.53
CA LEU A 8 0.69 40.40 28.26
C LEU A 8 1.66 40.36 27.07
N ILE A 9 2.72 41.20 27.08
CA ILE A 9 3.73 41.21 26.01
C ILE A 9 4.48 39.88 25.96
N THR A 10 4.90 39.35 27.11
CA THR A 10 5.58 38.04 27.17
C THR A 10 4.68 36.90 26.68
N LEU A 11 3.39 36.93 27.02
CA LEU A 11 2.42 35.94 26.56
C LEU A 11 2.23 36.01 25.03
N MET A 12 2.13 37.21 24.47
CA MET A 12 1.99 37.40 23.02
C MET A 12 3.22 36.89 22.26
N ILE A 13 4.43 37.13 22.79
CA ILE A 13 5.67 36.61 22.22
C ILE A 13 5.67 35.07 22.26
N PHE A 14 5.30 34.47 23.39
CA PHE A 14 5.21 33.01 23.52
C PHE A 14 4.21 32.40 22.52
N ILE A 15 3.02 32.99 22.40
CA ILE A 15 2.02 32.58 21.42
C ILE A 15 2.60 32.68 19.99
N GLY A 16 3.28 33.78 19.66
CA GLY A 16 3.94 33.95 18.36
C GLY A 16 4.95 32.85 18.06
N ILE A 17 5.80 32.49 19.03
CA ILE A 17 6.77 31.40 18.90
C ILE A 17 6.06 30.05 18.69
N CYS A 18 5.01 29.76 19.45
CA CYS A 18 4.22 28.54 19.26
C CYS A 18 3.58 28.46 17.87
N PHE A 19 3.07 29.57 17.33
CA PHE A 19 2.52 29.61 15.98
C PHE A 19 3.57 29.34 14.91
N ILE A 20 4.75 29.94 15.03
CA ILE A 20 5.88 29.70 14.11
C ILE A 20 6.30 28.23 14.17
N GLY A 21 6.47 27.69 15.37
CA GLY A 21 6.82 26.28 15.58
C GLY A 21 5.79 25.33 14.96
N TYR A 22 4.49 25.60 15.16
CA TYR A 22 3.42 24.83 14.55
C TYR A 22 3.46 24.89 13.02
N PHE A 23 3.70 26.05 12.42
CA PHE A 23 3.75 26.20 10.97
C PHE A 23 4.92 25.41 10.37
N LEU A 24 6.11 25.51 10.97
CA LEU A 24 7.29 24.74 10.55
C LEU A 24 7.06 23.23 10.68
N PHE A 25 6.49 22.80 11.81
CA PHE A 25 6.14 21.39 12.02
C PHE A 25 5.12 20.89 10.99
N LYS A 26 4.03 21.65 10.76
CA LYS A 26 3.03 21.34 9.75
C LYS A 26 3.68 21.16 8.37
N ASN A 27 4.54 22.09 7.98
CA ASN A 27 5.23 22.04 6.69
C ASN A 27 6.12 20.78 6.57
N SER A 28 6.87 20.46 7.63
CA SER A 28 7.68 19.23 7.67
C SER A 28 6.83 17.98 7.52
N VAL A 29 5.68 17.90 8.19
CA VAL A 29 4.78 16.74 8.07
C VAL A 29 4.21 16.61 6.67
N VAL A 30 3.78 17.71 6.06
CA VAL A 30 3.23 17.71 4.69
C VAL A 30 4.29 17.26 3.69
N ASN A 31 5.52 17.80 3.77
CA ASN A 31 6.60 17.42 2.85
C ASN A 31 6.99 15.94 2.98
N ASN A 32 7.03 15.41 4.20
CA ASN A 32 7.29 13.99 4.42
C ASN A 32 6.16 13.11 3.89
N LEU A 33 4.90 13.49 4.09
CA LEU A 33 3.75 12.77 3.52
C LEU A 33 3.79 12.78 2.00
N GLU A 34 4.16 13.90 1.38
CA GLU A 34 4.32 14.01 -0.06
C GLU A 34 5.42 13.08 -0.59
N SER A 35 6.58 13.09 0.07
CA SER A 35 7.71 12.22 -0.28
C SER A 35 7.34 10.73 -0.15
N LEU A 36 6.74 10.32 0.97
CA LEU A 36 6.34 8.93 1.21
C LEU A 36 5.23 8.49 0.23
N ASN A 37 4.24 9.35 -0.05
CA ASN A 37 3.21 9.11 -1.05
C ASN A 37 3.81 8.94 -2.45
N SER A 38 4.81 9.75 -2.80
CA SER A 38 5.55 9.65 -4.06
C SER A 38 6.34 8.34 -4.16
N ASN A 39 6.95 7.88 -3.07
CA ASN A 39 7.64 6.60 -3.01
C ASN A 39 6.68 5.43 -3.27
N VAL A 40 5.54 5.39 -2.57
CA VAL A 40 4.49 4.37 -2.79
C VAL A 40 4.02 4.35 -4.25
N LYS A 41 3.80 5.51 -4.86
CA LYS A 41 3.41 5.60 -6.28
C LYS A 41 4.51 5.06 -7.20
N ARG A 42 5.77 5.39 -6.93
CA ARG A 42 6.92 4.94 -7.73
C ARG A 42 7.13 3.43 -7.62
N SER A 43 7.11 2.87 -6.41
CA SER A 43 7.24 1.42 -6.23
C SER A 43 6.04 0.66 -6.78
N TRP A 44 4.83 1.24 -6.72
CA TRP A 44 3.66 0.71 -7.42
C TRP A 44 3.85 0.68 -8.93
N THR A 45 4.29 1.78 -9.54
CA THR A 45 4.58 1.83 -10.99
C THR A 45 5.59 0.75 -11.38
N ASN A 46 6.72 0.64 -10.67
CA ASN A 46 7.74 -0.38 -10.90
C ASN A 46 7.16 -1.81 -10.80
N TYR A 47 6.34 -2.08 -9.78
CA TYR A 47 5.64 -3.35 -9.64
C TYR A 47 4.73 -3.65 -10.84
N THR A 48 3.91 -2.67 -11.27
CA THR A 48 3.00 -2.86 -12.40
C THR A 48 3.73 -3.04 -13.74
N GLU A 49 4.92 -2.43 -13.90
CA GLU A 49 5.78 -2.64 -15.07
C GLU A 49 6.33 -4.06 -15.09
N ASN A 50 6.87 -4.54 -13.96
CA ASN A 50 7.35 -5.93 -13.83
C ASN A 50 6.21 -6.95 -14.01
N LEU A 51 4.99 -6.62 -13.56
CA LEU A 51 3.79 -7.42 -13.80
C LEU A 51 3.47 -7.52 -15.29
N LYS A 52 3.54 -6.41 -16.04
CA LYS A 52 3.32 -6.41 -17.49
C LYS A 52 4.38 -7.25 -18.20
N GLU A 53 5.65 -7.13 -17.81
CA GLU A 53 6.74 -7.94 -18.37
C GLU A 53 6.54 -9.44 -18.13
N ARG A 54 6.25 -9.82 -16.87
CA ARG A 54 5.91 -11.21 -16.51
C ARG A 54 4.72 -11.70 -17.33
N ASN A 55 3.69 -10.89 -17.46
CA ASN A 55 2.50 -11.29 -18.18
C ASN A 55 2.77 -11.46 -19.69
N ALA A 56 3.63 -10.63 -20.27
CA ALA A 56 4.08 -10.78 -21.65
C ALA A 56 4.91 -12.07 -21.84
N GLU A 57 5.77 -12.45 -20.89
CA GLU A 57 6.51 -13.73 -20.92
C GLU A 57 5.55 -14.93 -20.88
N LEU A 58 4.61 -14.93 -19.93
CA LEU A 58 3.63 -16.00 -19.78
C LEU A 58 2.70 -16.12 -20.98
N SER A 59 2.30 -15.00 -21.61
CA SER A 59 1.42 -15.03 -22.79
C SER A 59 2.02 -15.71 -24.02
N LYS A 60 3.34 -15.90 -24.06
CA LYS A 60 4.02 -16.66 -25.12
C LYS A 60 3.85 -18.16 -24.93
N GLN A 61 3.43 -18.59 -23.73
CA GLN A 61 3.20 -19.98 -23.38
C GLN A 61 1.75 -20.36 -23.70
N ASN A 62 1.52 -21.63 -24.01
CA ASN A 62 0.19 -22.12 -24.36
C ASN A 62 -0.65 -22.39 -23.10
N PHE A 63 -1.66 -21.54 -22.84
CA PHE A 63 -2.60 -21.72 -21.73
C PHE A 63 -3.60 -22.82 -22.07
N LYS A 64 -3.49 -23.97 -21.41
CA LYS A 64 -4.45 -25.08 -21.60
C LYS A 64 -5.69 -24.89 -20.72
N ASN A 65 -5.52 -24.37 -19.52
CA ASN A 65 -6.59 -24.19 -18.54
C ASN A 65 -7.53 -23.02 -18.87
N ASP A 66 -8.83 -23.30 -18.96
CA ASP A 66 -9.85 -22.29 -19.26
C ASP A 66 -10.07 -21.30 -18.11
N SER A 67 -9.85 -21.73 -16.86
CA SER A 67 -9.87 -20.82 -15.70
C SER A 67 -8.72 -19.81 -15.81
N LEU A 68 -7.52 -20.25 -16.20
CA LEU A 68 -6.41 -19.33 -16.44
C LEU A 68 -6.77 -18.30 -17.52
N LYS A 69 -7.32 -18.75 -18.67
CA LYS A 69 -7.77 -17.84 -19.74
C LYS A 69 -8.82 -16.84 -19.24
N PHE A 70 -9.76 -17.28 -18.40
CA PHE A 70 -10.78 -16.42 -17.83
C PHE A 70 -10.17 -15.30 -16.97
N TYR A 71 -9.36 -15.63 -15.96
CA TYR A 71 -8.73 -14.63 -15.09
C TYR A 71 -7.73 -13.75 -15.85
N TRP A 72 -7.07 -14.30 -16.86
CA TRP A 72 -6.19 -13.55 -17.75
C TRP A 72 -6.93 -12.48 -18.55
N ASN A 73 -8.09 -12.83 -19.10
CA ASN A 73 -8.93 -11.86 -19.81
C ASN A 73 -9.54 -10.83 -18.86
N LYS A 74 -9.95 -11.27 -17.66
CA LYS A 74 -10.43 -10.36 -16.61
C LYS A 74 -9.37 -9.33 -16.18
N ALA A 75 -8.09 -9.72 -16.14
CA ALA A 75 -7.00 -8.80 -15.81
C ALA A 75 -6.96 -7.54 -16.70
N LYS A 76 -7.38 -7.66 -17.97
CA LYS A 76 -7.40 -6.54 -18.93
C LYS A 76 -8.40 -5.44 -18.56
N SER A 77 -9.46 -5.77 -17.82
CA SER A 77 -10.46 -4.79 -17.36
C SER A 77 -10.15 -4.23 -15.98
N ILE A 78 -9.19 -4.79 -15.25
CA ILE A 78 -8.83 -4.34 -13.91
C ILE A 78 -7.90 -3.13 -14.02
N THR A 79 -8.29 -2.02 -13.41
CA THR A 79 -7.48 -0.80 -13.36
C THR A 79 -6.24 -1.01 -12.50
N LEU A 80 -5.06 -0.73 -13.06
CA LEU A 80 -3.76 -0.80 -12.36
C LEU A 80 -3.33 0.52 -11.72
N SER A 81 -4.25 1.49 -11.57
CA SER A 81 -3.96 2.81 -11.00
C SER A 81 -3.65 2.74 -9.50
N GLU A 82 -4.18 1.72 -8.82
CA GLU A 82 -3.97 1.52 -7.39
C GLU A 82 -4.07 0.04 -7.01
N CYS A 83 -3.59 -0.25 -5.81
CA CYS A 83 -3.66 -1.54 -5.16
C CYS A 83 -5.10 -1.82 -4.70
N SER A 84 -5.80 -2.71 -5.41
CA SER A 84 -7.19 -3.09 -5.13
C SER A 84 -7.31 -4.57 -4.75
N LYS A 85 -8.35 -4.89 -3.95
CA LYS A 85 -8.67 -6.28 -3.59
C LYS A 85 -9.02 -7.14 -4.80
N GLU A 86 -9.62 -6.53 -5.82
CA GLU A 86 -9.95 -7.24 -7.06
C GLU A 86 -8.69 -7.63 -7.83
N LEU A 87 -7.72 -6.72 -7.95
CA LEU A 87 -6.43 -7.00 -8.56
C LEU A 87 -5.70 -8.12 -7.82
N GLU A 88 -5.62 -8.02 -6.48
CA GLU A 88 -4.98 -9.05 -5.66
C GLU A 88 -5.59 -10.44 -5.88
N PHE A 89 -6.92 -10.52 -5.84
CA PHE A 89 -7.62 -11.79 -6.03
C PHE A 89 -7.39 -12.36 -7.44
N ASN A 90 -7.41 -11.50 -8.45
CA ASN A 90 -7.18 -11.91 -9.83
C ASN A 90 -5.76 -12.46 -10.03
N GLU A 91 -4.75 -11.73 -9.54
CA GLU A 91 -3.34 -12.15 -9.65
C GLU A 91 -3.05 -13.40 -8.84
N TYR A 92 -3.65 -13.55 -7.64
CA TYR A 92 -3.61 -14.81 -6.89
C TYR A 92 -4.12 -15.99 -7.74
N LYS A 93 -5.28 -15.83 -8.39
CA LYS A 93 -5.87 -16.88 -9.23
C LYS A 93 -5.03 -17.18 -10.45
N ILE A 94 -4.50 -16.16 -11.13
CA ILE A 94 -3.55 -16.37 -12.23
C ILE A 94 -2.33 -17.16 -11.74
N ASN A 95 -1.71 -16.76 -10.63
CA ASN A 95 -0.56 -17.47 -10.08
C ASN A 95 -0.87 -18.94 -9.75
N GLN A 96 -2.02 -19.20 -9.10
CA GLN A 96 -2.48 -20.56 -8.80
C GLN A 96 -2.58 -21.43 -10.05
N PHE A 97 -3.20 -20.92 -11.12
CA PHE A 97 -3.38 -21.69 -12.35
C PHE A 97 -2.12 -21.78 -13.23
N VAL A 98 -1.27 -20.76 -13.21
CA VAL A 98 0.07 -20.82 -13.83
C VAL A 98 0.87 -21.98 -13.25
N MET A 99 0.86 -22.12 -11.92
CA MET A 99 1.51 -23.23 -11.25
C MET A 99 0.87 -24.58 -11.55
N SER A 100 -0.47 -24.67 -11.57
CA SER A 100 -1.16 -25.94 -11.89
C SER A 100 -0.86 -26.41 -13.31
N ASP A 101 -0.71 -25.48 -14.25
CA ASP A 101 -0.38 -25.77 -15.64
C ASP A 101 1.13 -26.00 -15.86
N SER A 102 1.93 -26.02 -14.78
CA SER A 102 3.39 -26.12 -14.82
C SER A 102 4.06 -25.05 -15.70
N LEU A 103 3.41 -23.90 -15.84
CA LEU A 103 3.96 -22.72 -16.49
C LEU A 103 4.89 -22.01 -15.51
N ASN A 104 5.98 -21.46 -16.03
CA ASN A 104 6.94 -20.74 -15.19
C ASN A 104 7.33 -19.41 -15.85
N SER A 105 7.67 -18.43 -15.03
CA SER A 105 8.21 -17.15 -15.47
C SER A 105 9.53 -16.93 -14.76
N THR A 106 10.55 -16.59 -15.55
CA THR A 106 11.87 -16.21 -15.03
C THR A 106 11.83 -14.89 -14.25
N LEU A 107 10.74 -14.14 -14.36
CA LEU A 107 10.54 -12.84 -13.73
C LEU A 107 9.88 -12.92 -12.35
N ASN A 108 9.51 -14.11 -11.86
CA ASN A 108 8.84 -14.29 -10.56
C ASN A 108 9.62 -13.67 -9.39
N GLU A 109 10.94 -13.80 -9.34
CA GLU A 109 11.76 -13.18 -8.29
C GLU A 109 11.79 -11.64 -8.42
N LYS A 110 11.95 -11.12 -9.63
CA LYS A 110 11.97 -9.68 -9.91
C LYS A 110 10.67 -9.01 -9.47
N ILE A 111 9.53 -9.62 -9.81
CA ILE A 111 8.22 -9.06 -9.43
C ILE A 111 8.00 -9.16 -7.91
N ASN A 112 8.40 -10.26 -7.27
CA ASN A 112 8.33 -10.43 -5.82
C ASN A 112 9.17 -9.37 -5.09
N LEU A 113 10.37 -9.06 -5.58
CA LEU A 113 11.21 -7.99 -5.04
C LEU A 113 10.56 -6.62 -5.20
N SER A 114 9.98 -6.31 -6.37
CA SER A 114 9.27 -5.03 -6.55
C SER A 114 8.03 -4.91 -5.66
N LEU A 115 7.36 -6.03 -5.38
CA LEU A 115 6.24 -6.11 -4.45
C LEU A 115 6.68 -5.87 -3.00
N ASP A 116 7.87 -6.36 -2.62
CA ASP A 116 8.46 -6.09 -1.31
C ASP A 116 8.79 -4.62 -1.12
N ASN A 117 9.40 -4.00 -2.13
CA ASN A 117 9.69 -2.57 -2.11
C ASN A 117 8.39 -1.75 -1.98
N TYR A 118 7.34 -2.13 -2.72
CA TYR A 118 6.03 -1.51 -2.59
C TYR A 118 5.46 -1.65 -1.17
N ASN A 119 5.42 -2.87 -0.62
CA ASN A 119 4.90 -3.11 0.72
C ASN A 119 5.71 -2.40 1.81
N GLN A 120 7.01 -2.23 1.60
CA GLN A 120 7.88 -1.47 2.49
C GLN A 120 7.54 0.02 2.46
N ASP A 121 7.42 0.63 1.28
CA ASP A 121 7.01 2.03 1.15
C ASP A 121 5.61 2.29 1.72
N VAL A 122 4.68 1.35 1.51
CA VAL A 122 3.33 1.38 2.09
C VAL A 122 3.42 1.34 3.63
N ARG A 123 4.28 0.50 4.19
CA ARG A 123 4.49 0.42 5.64
C ARG A 123 5.01 1.74 6.20
N GLU A 124 5.99 2.34 5.54
CA GLU A 124 6.57 3.61 5.95
C GLU A 124 5.54 4.74 5.91
N TYR A 125 4.79 4.85 4.81
CA TYR A 125 3.70 5.81 4.66
C TYR A 125 2.63 5.63 5.75
N ASN A 126 2.07 4.42 5.87
CA ASN A 126 0.99 4.11 6.80
C ASN A 126 1.44 4.38 8.24
N THR A 127 2.66 3.97 8.62
CA THR A 127 3.22 4.18 9.96
C THR A 127 3.44 5.66 10.25
N TYR A 128 4.05 6.41 9.32
CA TYR A 128 4.30 7.83 9.50
C TYR A 128 3.01 8.63 9.68
N ARG A 129 1.99 8.30 8.87
CA ARG A 129 0.70 8.98 8.85
C ARG A 129 -0.09 8.81 10.15
N VAL A 130 -0.05 7.62 10.77
CA VAL A 130 -0.82 7.34 12.00
C VAL A 130 -0.08 7.74 13.28
N ARG A 131 1.23 7.94 13.23
CA ARG A 131 2.05 8.30 14.40
C ARG A 131 1.72 9.70 14.91
N PHE A 132 1.53 9.84 16.22
CA PHE A 132 1.43 11.16 16.86
C PHE A 132 2.81 11.85 16.89
N PRO A 133 2.91 13.18 16.63
CA PRO A 133 1.83 14.13 16.37
C PRO A 133 1.44 14.28 14.89
N ASN A 134 2.12 13.60 13.97
CA ASN A 134 1.89 13.70 12.52
C ASN A 134 0.42 13.42 12.13
N SER A 135 -0.22 12.47 12.80
CA SER A 135 -1.61 12.08 12.54
C SER A 135 -2.63 13.21 12.71
N ILE A 136 -2.35 14.23 13.52
CA ILE A 136 -3.21 15.41 13.66
C ILE A 136 -3.18 16.26 12.38
N ILE A 137 -1.98 16.44 11.81
CA ILE A 137 -1.78 17.21 10.59
C ILE A 137 -2.28 16.41 9.38
N ALA A 138 -1.90 15.13 9.29
CA ALA A 138 -2.26 14.25 8.18
C ALA A 138 -3.78 14.09 7.97
N ARG A 139 -4.58 14.14 9.04
CA ARG A 139 -6.04 14.13 8.95
C ARG A 139 -6.63 15.35 8.23
N LYS A 140 -5.89 16.45 8.13
CA LYS A 140 -6.31 17.71 7.50
C LYS A 140 -5.78 17.88 6.08
N THR A 141 -5.15 16.85 5.51
CA THR A 141 -4.59 16.86 4.15
C THR A 141 -5.37 15.94 3.24
N ASP A 142 -5.25 16.12 1.93
CA ASP A 142 -5.89 15.27 0.91
C ASP A 142 -5.07 14.01 0.55
N PHE A 143 -3.99 13.75 1.28
CA PHE A 143 -3.23 12.51 1.09
C PHE A 143 -4.09 11.28 1.45
N PRO A 144 -3.87 10.13 0.78
CA PRO A 144 -4.60 8.89 1.03
C PRO A 144 -4.66 8.53 2.53
N LYS A 145 -5.74 7.89 2.97
CA LYS A 145 -5.86 7.52 4.39
C LYS A 145 -4.86 6.44 4.78
N ASP A 146 -4.64 5.53 3.87
CA ASP A 146 -3.79 4.37 3.95
C ASP A 146 -3.63 3.79 2.54
N PHE A 147 -2.61 2.95 2.38
CA PHE A 147 -2.45 2.08 1.23
C PHE A 147 -2.56 0.61 1.63
N ASN A 148 -3.10 -0.20 0.71
CA ASN A 148 -3.25 -1.64 0.90
C ASN A 148 -1.91 -2.36 0.73
N TYR A 149 -1.71 -3.42 1.52
CA TYR A 149 -0.62 -4.38 1.33
C TYR A 149 -1.06 -5.53 0.44
N PHE A 150 -0.11 -6.14 -0.26
CA PHE A 150 -0.28 -7.41 -0.97
C PHE A 150 0.55 -8.49 -0.30
N ASP A 151 -0.11 -9.54 0.16
CA ASP A 151 0.54 -10.68 0.83
C ASP A 151 0.35 -11.96 0.01
N TYR A 152 0.85 -11.92 -1.21
CA TYR A 152 1.01 -13.09 -2.05
C TYR A 152 2.35 -13.01 -2.80
N ARG A 153 2.77 -14.14 -3.34
CA ARG A 153 4.04 -14.31 -4.02
C ARG A 153 3.86 -15.06 -5.32
N TYR A 154 4.56 -14.61 -6.34
CA TYR A 154 4.57 -15.26 -7.64
C TYR A 154 5.47 -16.50 -7.63
N GLY A 155 5.01 -17.58 -8.26
CA GLY A 155 5.73 -18.85 -8.35
C GLY A 155 5.64 -19.74 -7.11
N VAL A 156 4.82 -19.37 -6.12
CA VAL A 156 4.59 -20.19 -4.91
C VAL A 156 3.10 -20.32 -4.61
N ASP A 157 2.76 -21.35 -3.83
CA ASP A 157 1.39 -21.53 -3.37
C ASP A 157 1.04 -20.51 -2.27
N ASN A 158 -0.07 -19.80 -2.47
CA ASN A 158 -0.56 -18.75 -1.57
C ASN A 158 -1.89 -19.13 -0.91
N GLU A 159 -2.39 -20.36 -1.09
CA GLU A 159 -3.72 -20.75 -0.61
C GLU A 159 -3.89 -20.55 0.89
N SER A 160 -2.92 -21.00 1.69
CA SER A 160 -2.94 -20.83 3.15
C SER A 160 -3.00 -19.36 3.58
N LYS A 161 -2.20 -18.49 2.93
CA LYS A 161 -2.21 -17.04 3.18
C LYS A 161 -3.55 -16.41 2.83
N MET A 162 -4.13 -16.77 1.69
CA MET A 162 -5.43 -16.25 1.26
C MET A 162 -6.58 -16.73 2.15
N ILE A 163 -6.54 -17.98 2.62
CA ILE A 163 -7.49 -18.51 3.59
C ILE A 163 -7.37 -17.73 4.91
N ARG A 164 -6.16 -17.55 5.42
CA ARG A 164 -5.91 -16.79 6.65
C ARG A 164 -6.42 -15.35 6.52
N LYS A 165 -6.13 -14.67 5.40
CA LYS A 165 -6.61 -13.31 5.14
C LYS A 165 -8.14 -13.24 5.19
N LYS A 166 -8.85 -14.18 4.55
CA LYS A 166 -10.32 -14.24 4.61
C LYS A 166 -10.85 -14.49 6.03
N LYS A 167 -10.21 -15.37 6.80
CA LYS A 167 -10.56 -15.60 8.21
C LYS A 167 -10.41 -14.31 9.03
N VAL A 168 -9.31 -13.58 8.85
CA VAL A 168 -9.08 -12.29 9.52
C VAL A 168 -10.13 -11.25 9.12
N GLU A 169 -10.46 -11.14 7.82
CA GLU A 169 -11.52 -10.23 7.35
C GLU A 169 -12.88 -10.56 7.98
N ASN A 170 -13.25 -11.84 8.04
CA ASN A 170 -14.48 -12.29 8.69
C ASN A 170 -14.46 -11.99 10.21
N TRP A 171 -13.31 -12.16 10.87
CA TRP A 171 -13.16 -11.84 12.28
C TRP A 171 -13.29 -10.33 12.55
N ILE A 172 -12.75 -9.46 11.69
CA ILE A 172 -12.92 -8.01 11.81
C ILE A 172 -14.40 -7.61 11.80
N ILE A 173 -15.21 -8.30 10.97
CA ILE A 173 -16.64 -8.01 10.83
C ILE A 173 -17.45 -8.60 11.99
N ASN A 174 -17.16 -9.84 12.38
CA ASN A 174 -18.03 -10.62 13.28
C ASN A 174 -17.52 -10.70 14.73
N GLY A 175 -16.28 -10.31 15.00
CA GLY A 175 -15.62 -10.48 16.29
C GLY A 175 -15.30 -11.95 16.62
N GLY A 176 -14.97 -12.22 17.90
CA GLY A 176 -14.64 -13.56 18.40
C GLY A 176 -13.13 -13.79 18.60
N ASN A 177 -12.72 -15.05 18.60
CA ASN A 177 -11.31 -15.42 18.76
C ASN A 177 -10.52 -15.08 17.49
N TYR A 178 -9.32 -14.52 17.67
CA TYR A 178 -8.44 -14.22 16.55
C TYR A 178 -8.07 -15.52 15.82
N PRO A 179 -8.23 -15.58 14.48
CA PRO A 179 -7.95 -16.78 13.73
C PRO A 179 -6.44 -17.10 13.72
N GLU A 180 -6.10 -18.33 14.08
CA GLU A 180 -4.76 -18.91 13.94
C GLU A 180 -4.33 -19.01 12.46
#